data_AF-A0A1Q6PLX7-F1
#
_entry.id   AF-A0A1Q6PLX7-F1
#
_cell.length_a   1.000
_cell.length_b   1.000
_cell.length_c   1.000
_cell.angle_alpha   90.00
_cell.angle_beta   90.00
_cell.angle_gamma   90.00
#
_symmetry.space_group_name_H-M   'P 1'
#
loop_
_entity.id
_entity.type
_entity.pdbx_description
1 polymer ?
#
loop_
_entity_poly.entity_id
_entity_poly.type
_entity_poly.pdbx_seq_one_letter_code
_entity_poly.pdbx_strand_id
1 'polypeptide(L)'
;MKAMEMIMEGFRKIAEHGEAFRMNLLDDFLTASNLAGIAFGNAGTGAVHAMSYPLSGVYHVTHGEANYQFLTAVFAKYQELESRN
;
A
#
# COMPACT_ATOMS: atom_id res chain seq x y z
N MET A 1 -8.16 -1.43 9.32
CA MET A 1 -7.19 -2.42 9.83
C MET A 1 -7.24 -3.74 9.06
N LYS A 2 -8.40 -4.40 8.91
CA LYS A 2 -8.51 -5.73 8.29
C LYS A 2 -7.81 -5.90 6.93
N ALA A 3 -7.95 -4.95 6.00
CA ALA A 3 -7.29 -5.02 4.70
C ALA A 3 -5.75 -5.11 4.83
N MET A 4 -5.16 -4.29 5.70
CA MET A 4 -3.71 -4.28 5.94
C MET A 4 -3.24 -5.59 6.56
N GLU A 5 -3.99 -6.14 7.53
CA GLU A 5 -3.68 -7.45 8.13
C GLU A 5 -3.66 -8.57 7.09
N MET A 6 -4.67 -8.63 6.23
CA MET A 6 -4.77 -9.65 5.17
C MET A 6 -3.63 -9.52 4.16
N ILE A 7 -3.32 -8.30 3.72
CA ILE A 7 -2.21 -8.04 2.79
C ILE A 7 -0.87 -8.46 3.40
N MET A 8 -0.62 -8.08 4.66
CA MET A 8 0.63 -8.41 5.35
C MET A 8 0.78 -9.91 5.56
N GLU A 9 -0.30 -10.59 5.94
CA GLU A 9 -0.30 -12.05 6.08
C GLU A 9 -0.05 -12.74 4.73
N GLY A 10 -0.69 -12.27 3.66
CA GLY A 10 -0.45 -12.79 2.32
C GLY A 10 1.01 -12.67 1.89
N PHE A 11 1.62 -11.49 2.09
CA PHE A 11 3.04 -11.30 1.74
C PHE A 11 3.99 -12.12 2.61
N ARG A 12 3.71 -12.29 3.90
CA ARG A 12 4.50 -13.20 4.76
C ARG A 12 4.47 -14.64 4.26
N LYS A 13 3.28 -15.14 3.92
CA LYS A 13 3.15 -16.48 3.34
C LYS A 13 3.91 -16.64 2.02
N ILE A 14 3.87 -15.63 1.15
CA ILE A 14 4.66 -15.62 -0.10
C ILE A 14 6.17 -15.64 0.21
N ALA A 15 6.63 -14.87 1.19
CA ALA A 15 8.03 -14.84 1.59
C ALA A 15 8.51 -16.20 2.14
N GLU A 16 7.65 -16.91 2.88
CA GLU A 16 7.94 -18.22 3.46
C GLU A 16 7.90 -19.37 2.44
N HIS A 17 6.93 -19.34 1.52
CA HIS A 17 6.63 -20.47 0.63
C HIS A 17 7.07 -20.23 -0.83
N GLY A 18 7.63 -19.07 -1.13
CA GLY A 18 8.08 -18.67 -2.46
C GLY A 18 7.01 -17.96 -3.31
N GLU A 19 7.45 -17.30 -4.38
CA GLU A 19 6.60 -16.43 -5.22
C GLU A 19 5.36 -17.16 -5.76
N ALA A 20 5.50 -18.41 -6.20
CA ALA A 20 4.41 -19.19 -6.78
C ALA A 20 3.24 -19.41 -5.80
N PHE A 21 3.49 -19.33 -4.49
CA PHE A 21 2.45 -19.47 -3.47
C PHE A 21 1.37 -18.38 -3.56
N ARG A 22 1.68 -17.23 -4.20
CA ARG A 22 0.71 -16.15 -4.45
C ARG A 22 -0.56 -16.63 -5.16
N MET A 23 -0.46 -17.69 -5.97
CA MET A 23 -1.61 -18.24 -6.69
C MET A 23 -2.68 -18.79 -5.74
N ASN A 24 -2.31 -19.23 -4.54
CA ASN A 24 -3.24 -19.71 -3.51
C ASN A 24 -3.88 -18.57 -2.71
N LEU A 25 -3.46 -17.32 -2.94
CA LEU A 25 -3.82 -16.16 -2.12
C LEU A 25 -4.58 -15.09 -2.91
N LEU A 26 -4.89 -15.32 -4.19
CA LEU A 26 -5.49 -14.31 -5.07
C LEU A 26 -6.83 -13.80 -4.54
N ASP A 27 -7.69 -14.68 -4.04
CA ASP A 27 -8.98 -14.32 -3.45
C ASP A 27 -8.83 -13.46 -2.19
N ASP A 28 -7.85 -13.79 -1.34
CA ASP A 28 -7.52 -13.02 -0.14
C ASP A 28 -7.02 -11.61 -0.51
N PHE A 29 -6.11 -11.51 -1.48
CA PHE A 29 -5.61 -10.23 -1.97
C PHE A 29 -6.70 -9.39 -2.64
N LEU A 30 -7.57 -10.01 -3.44
CA LEU A 30 -8.73 -9.33 -4.06
C LEU A 30 -9.68 -8.78 -2.99
N THR A 31 -10.00 -9.60 -2.00
CA THR A 31 -10.86 -9.21 -0.87
C THR A 31 -10.24 -8.06 -0.09
N ALA A 32 -8.95 -8.17 0.25
CA ALA A 32 -8.25 -7.13 0.98
C ALA A 32 -8.14 -5.82 0.19
N SER A 33 -7.90 -5.89 -1.12
CA SER A 33 -7.88 -4.73 -2.01
C SER A 33 -9.24 -4.03 -2.06
N ASN A 34 -10.33 -4.79 -2.15
CA ASN A 34 -11.69 -4.22 -2.12
C ASN A 34 -11.97 -3.53 -0.78
N LEU A 35 -11.61 -4.15 0.34
CA LEU A 35 -11.75 -3.54 1.67
C LEU A 35 -10.93 -2.26 1.82
N ALA A 36 -9.71 -2.22 1.26
CA ALA A 36 -8.90 -1.01 1.22
C ALA A 36 -9.56 0.09 0.37
N GLY A 37 -10.13 -0.27 -0.78
CA GLY A 37 -10.88 0.65 -1.64
C GLY A 37 -12.10 1.27 -0.94
N ILE A 38 -12.88 0.48 -0.20
CA ILE A 38 -13.99 0.98 0.63
C ILE A 38 -13.48 1.98 1.68
N ALA A 39 -12.35 1.68 2.33
CA ALA A 39 -11.76 2.60 3.30
C ALA A 39 -11.34 3.94 2.65
N PHE A 40 -10.61 3.89 1.53
CA PHE A 40 -10.21 5.10 0.80
C PHE A 40 -11.39 5.89 0.25
N GLY A 41 -12.45 5.21 -0.20
CA GLY A 41 -13.66 5.87 -0.70
C GLY A 41 -14.37 6.70 0.37
N ASN A 42 -14.22 6.36 1.66
CA ASN A 42 -14.84 7.09 2.76
C ASN A 42 -13.88 8.09 3.44
N ALA A 43 -12.63 7.69 3.66
CA ALA A 43 -11.65 8.49 4.40
C ALA A 43 -10.77 9.38 3.49
N GLY A 44 -10.82 9.18 2.18
CA GLY A 44 -9.89 9.79 1.24
C GLY A 44 -8.50 9.12 1.27
N THR A 45 -7.52 9.81 0.67
CA THR A 45 -6.12 9.37 0.62
C THR A 45 -5.20 10.43 1.23
N GLY A 46 -3.96 10.03 1.57
CA GLY A 46 -2.97 10.90 2.21
C GLY A 46 -1.80 11.26 1.31
N ALA A 47 -0.71 11.75 1.92
CA ALA A 47 0.45 12.28 1.20
C ALA A 47 1.12 11.26 0.26
N VAL A 48 1.07 9.96 0.56
CA VAL A 48 1.59 8.92 -0.35
C VAL A 48 0.94 9.00 -1.73
N HIS A 49 -0.40 9.09 -1.79
CA HIS A 49 -1.13 9.19 -3.05
C HIS A 49 -0.95 10.56 -3.70
N ALA A 50 -0.94 11.64 -2.91
CA ALA A 50 -0.70 12.98 -3.44
C ALA A 50 0.65 13.09 -4.16
N MET A 51 1.69 12.44 -3.63
CA MET A 51 3.03 12.43 -4.23
C MET A 51 3.16 11.47 -5.42
N SER A 52 2.34 10.42 -5.48
CA SER A 52 2.40 9.46 -6.60
C SER A 52 1.81 10.01 -7.90
N TYR A 53 0.87 10.96 -7.83
CA TYR A 53 0.29 11.62 -9.00
C TYR A 53 1.30 12.33 -9.90
N PRO A 54 2.14 13.26 -9.40
CA PRO A 54 3.15 13.90 -10.26
C PRO A 54 4.19 12.91 -10.78
N LEU A 55 4.60 11.91 -9.98
CA LEU A 55 5.56 10.90 -10.44
C LEU A 55 4.99 10.08 -11.60
N SER A 56 3.77 9.55 -11.44
CA SER A 56 3.09 8.77 -12.48
C SER A 56 2.72 9.64 -13.69
N GLY A 57 2.29 10.88 -13.47
CA GLY A 57 1.85 11.79 -14.53
C GLY A 57 2.99 12.26 -15.44
N VAL A 58 4.17 12.49 -14.88
CA VAL A 58 5.34 12.97 -15.65
C VAL A 58 6.14 11.81 -16.24
N TYR A 59 6.34 10.73 -15.48
CA TYR A 59 7.27 9.67 -15.84
C TYR A 59 6.61 8.34 -16.21
N HIS A 60 5.28 8.28 -16.19
CA HIS A 60 4.50 7.09 -16.52
C HIS A 60 4.84 5.85 -15.67
N VAL A 61 5.33 6.07 -14.44
CA VAL A 61 5.51 5.01 -13.44
C VAL A 61 4.14 4.45 -13.08
N THR A 62 4.05 3.12 -12.92
CA THR A 62 2.79 2.49 -12.54
C THR A 62 2.36 2.96 -11.15
N HIS A 63 1.07 3.21 -10.95
CA HIS A 63 0.57 3.85 -9.73
C HIS A 63 0.94 3.09 -8.44
N GLY A 64 0.91 1.74 -8.48
CA GLY A 64 1.32 0.91 -7.34
C GLY A 64 2.80 1.07 -6.99
N GLU A 65 3.67 1.13 -8.00
CA GLU A 65 5.11 1.32 -7.83
C GLU A 65 5.43 2.74 -7.35
N ALA A 66 4.74 3.75 -7.88
CA ALA A 66 4.85 5.13 -7.42
C ALA A 66 4.43 5.27 -5.94
N ASN A 67 3.32 4.64 -5.54
CA ASN A 67 2.91 4.60 -4.12
C ASN A 67 3.93 3.88 -3.23
N TYR A 68 4.47 2.74 -3.69
CA TYR A 68 5.53 2.01 -2.98
C TYR A 68 6.76 2.89 -2.73
N GLN A 69 7.21 3.63 -3.75
CA GLN A 69 8.38 4.50 -3.69
C GLN A 69 8.28 5.57 -2.59
N PHE A 70 7.07 6.08 -2.32
CA PHE A 70 6.85 7.15 -1.33
C PHE A 70 6.44 6.65 0.06
N LEU A 71 5.99 5.40 0.21
CA LEU A 71 5.36 4.90 1.42
C LEU A 71 6.24 5.11 2.67
N THR A 72 7.49 4.64 2.64
CA THR A 72 8.39 4.68 3.81
C THR A 72 8.82 6.11 4.16
N ALA A 73 9.15 6.92 3.15
CA ALA A 73 9.60 8.30 3.34
C ALA A 73 8.49 9.18 3.94
N VAL A 74 7.24 9.01 3.50
CA VAL A 74 6.09 9.74 4.06
C VAL A 74 5.84 9.36 5.52
N PHE A 75 5.87 8.05 5.85
CA PHE A 75 5.69 7.61 7.23
C PHE A 75 6.81 8.10 8.15
N ALA A 76 8.07 8.05 7.69
CA ALA A 76 9.20 8.60 8.45
C ALA A 76 9.01 10.10 8.71
N LYS A 77 8.50 10.84 7.71
CA LYS A 77 8.22 12.27 7.89
C LYS A 77 7.12 12.53 8.91
N TYR A 78 6.06 11.73 8.92
CA TYR A 78 5.00 11.85 9.93
C TYR A 78 5.53 11.59 11.35
N GLN A 79 6.36 10.56 11.55
CA GLN A 79 6.99 10.29 12.85
C GLN A 79 7.88 11.45 13.31
N GLU A 80 8.66 12.04 12.41
CA GLU A 80 9.48 13.22 12.71
C GLU A 80 8.62 14.40 13.17
N LEU A 81 7.52 14.69 12.46
CA LEU A 81 6.61 15.79 12.80
C LEU A 81 5.89 15.56 14.13
N GLU A 82 5.50 14.32 14.42
CA GLU A 82 4.89 13.96 15.70
C GLU A 82 5.86 14.14 16.86
N SER A 83 7.13 13.77 16.70
CA SER A 83 8.16 13.93 17.74
C SER A 83 8.56 15.39 18.03
N ARG A 84 8.13 16.34 17.19
CA ARG A 84 8.38 17.78 17.34
C ARG A 84 7.27 18.51 18.10
N ASN A 85 6.16 17.84 18.39
CA ASN A 85 5.03 18.35 19.15
C ASN A 85 5.02 17.77 20.57
#